data_AF-A0A0F6VZ31-F1
#
_entry.id   AF-A0A0F6VZ31-F1
#
_cell.length_a   1.000
_cell.length_b   1.000
_cell.length_c   1.000
_cell.angle_alpha   90.00
_cell.angle_beta   90.00
_cell.angle_gamma   90.00
#
_symmetry.space_group_name_H-M   'P 1'
#
loop_
_entity.id
_entity.type
_entity.pdbx_description
1 polymer ?
#
loop_
_entity_poly.entity_id
_entity_poly.type
_entity_poly.pdbx_seq_one_letter_code
_entity_poly.pdbx_strand_id
1 'polypeptide(L)'
;MRPSPSLIELVTAHRAPVTRMLRAIAGASIAATLGGCAESHFSHPDFASSPSCGSMSWRPLGAIETPAPHAHLALVSNTLLERIASVVDETGTRCGDATDATTCTEAFDAATIPTSEGSRHVISTDGDQVEAWTGRARFVELLGTIDTSDEALMVVWSEGFEVRCGTVSRSAVREVEGGFEVIATKEVRSCNPIVTRRFVLFVNDAGEIEEITSEEIERIEGACAGRRPEGLEPARGDRGRGALGRYLAEIARLEASAVIAFDVMERELRALAAPEALLRAVREARADEVRHAEVTSALARARGGNVEAPVVAPRALRDARAIALENAVEGCVRETFGAIVGLHQAACAEDLELRNAMRVIAEDELRHADVSWRLAAWLEPRLDDAARAEVDRARAAALDELRTEVAIDPAPGLARAAGLPSARVAAGIVDRIARAIG
;
A
#
# COMPACT_ATOMS: atom_id res chain seq x y z
N MET A 1 -25.75 5.88 32.58
CA MET A 1 -25.26 5.61 31.21
C MET A 1 -26.39 4.96 30.43
N ARG A 2 -26.90 5.61 29.37
CA ARG A 2 -27.80 4.94 28.42
C ARG A 2 -26.95 4.00 27.55
N PRO A 3 -27.43 2.80 27.17
CA PRO A 3 -26.72 1.96 26.22
C PRO A 3 -26.49 2.73 24.91
N SER A 4 -25.28 2.64 24.35
CA SER A 4 -24.98 3.17 23.02
C SER A 4 -25.89 2.49 21.99
N PRO A 5 -26.47 3.23 21.02
CA PRO A 5 -27.26 2.62 19.97
C PRO A 5 -26.41 1.60 19.21
N SER A 6 -27.03 0.50 18.81
CA SER A 6 -26.37 -0.51 17.98
C SER A 6 -25.98 0.08 16.61
N LEU A 7 -24.91 -0.43 16.00
CA LEU A 7 -24.55 -0.08 14.61
C LEU A 7 -25.72 -0.31 13.64
N ILE A 8 -26.59 -1.27 13.95
CA ILE A 8 -27.87 -1.52 13.26
C ILE A 8 -28.79 -0.31 13.35
N GLU A 9 -29.01 0.26 14.53
CA GLU A 9 -29.86 1.44 14.73
C GLU A 9 -29.28 2.69 14.07
N LEU A 10 -27.95 2.81 13.99
CA LEU A 10 -27.29 3.90 13.27
C LEU A 10 -27.48 3.77 11.76
N VAL A 11 -27.25 2.59 11.19
CA VAL A 11 -27.34 2.32 9.74
C VAL A 11 -28.79 2.33 9.24
N THR A 12 -29.73 1.79 10.03
CA THR A 12 -31.15 1.78 9.65
C THR A 12 -31.84 3.13 9.82
N ALA A 13 -31.29 4.03 10.65
CA ALA A 13 -31.77 5.41 10.78
C ALA A 13 -31.30 6.34 9.64
N HIS A 14 -30.33 5.91 8.82
CA HIS A 14 -29.71 6.75 7.79
C HIS A 14 -30.48 6.75 6.46
N ARG A 15 -30.73 7.96 5.92
CA ARG A 15 -31.67 8.24 4.83
C ARG A 15 -31.09 8.18 3.41
N ALA A 16 -29.80 7.90 3.24
CA ALA A 16 -29.15 7.94 1.93
C ALA A 16 -29.59 6.78 0.99
N PRO A 17 -29.66 7.01 -0.33
CA PRO A 17 -29.99 5.99 -1.34
C PRO A 17 -28.77 5.09 -1.58
N VAL A 18 -28.35 4.39 -0.54
CA VAL A 18 -27.23 3.44 -0.56
C VAL A 18 -27.75 2.10 -1.09
N THR A 19 -27.01 1.46 -1.99
CA THR A 19 -27.36 0.13 -2.53
C THR A 19 -27.65 -0.89 -1.42
N ARG A 20 -28.56 -1.84 -1.69
CA ARG A 20 -28.99 -2.88 -0.74
C ARG A 20 -27.82 -3.69 -0.15
N MET A 21 -26.74 -3.81 -0.91
CA MET A 21 -25.47 -4.44 -0.56
C MET A 21 -24.77 -3.72 0.60
N LEU A 22 -24.52 -2.42 0.48
CA LEU A 22 -23.87 -1.61 1.52
C LEU A 22 -24.71 -1.51 2.81
N ARG A 23 -26.04 -1.52 2.70
CA ARG A 23 -26.94 -1.62 3.88
C ARG A 23 -26.83 -2.97 4.61
N ALA A 24 -26.60 -4.06 3.89
CA ALA A 24 -26.40 -5.39 4.47
C ALA A 24 -25.02 -5.53 5.14
N ILE A 25 -24.00 -4.89 4.59
CA ILE A 25 -22.63 -4.87 5.14
C ILE A 25 -22.61 -4.13 6.49
N ALA A 26 -23.31 -3.00 6.60
CA ALA A 26 -23.25 -2.15 7.79
C ALA A 26 -24.16 -2.63 8.97
N GLY A 27 -25.11 -3.53 8.70
CA GLY A 27 -26.17 -3.95 9.64
C GLY A 27 -25.84 -5.08 10.65
N ALA A 28 -24.59 -5.40 10.96
CA ALA A 28 -24.29 -6.40 12.00
C ALA A 28 -22.94 -6.14 12.66
N SER A 29 -22.90 -5.73 13.93
CA SER A 29 -21.70 -5.78 14.79
C SER A 29 -22.10 -5.65 16.27
N ILE A 30 -21.72 -6.62 17.10
CA ILE A 30 -22.02 -6.68 18.55
C ILE A 30 -20.77 -7.10 19.36
N ALA A 31 -20.58 -6.39 20.49
CA ALA A 31 -19.99 -6.68 21.82
C ALA A 31 -18.57 -7.29 22.05
N ALA A 32 -17.88 -6.62 23.00
CA ALA A 32 -17.06 -7.11 24.15
C ALA A 32 -15.50 -7.19 24.10
N THR A 33 -14.91 -6.29 24.92
CA THR A 33 -13.85 -6.41 25.97
C THR A 33 -12.33 -6.57 25.70
N LEU A 34 -11.58 -6.06 26.72
CA LEU A 34 -10.22 -5.47 26.83
C LEU A 34 -9.05 -6.42 27.25
N GLY A 35 -7.80 -5.94 27.01
CA GLY A 35 -6.56 -6.16 27.79
C GLY A 35 -5.44 -6.88 27.01
N GLY A 36 -4.15 -6.50 26.96
CA GLY A 36 -3.28 -5.45 27.53
C GLY A 36 -1.85 -5.62 26.93
N CYS A 37 -0.92 -4.66 27.09
CA CYS A 37 0.48 -4.79 26.60
C CYS A 37 1.52 -4.38 27.67
N ALA A 38 2.67 -5.05 27.63
CA ALA A 38 3.90 -4.70 28.35
C ALA A 38 5.00 -4.28 27.34
N GLU A 39 5.90 -3.38 27.75
CA GLU A 39 7.01 -2.83 26.95
C GLU A 39 8.37 -3.45 27.33
N SER A 40 9.29 -3.53 26.35
CA SER A 40 10.72 -3.76 26.59
C SER A 40 11.58 -2.87 25.69
N HIS A 41 12.62 -2.27 26.26
CA HIS A 41 13.61 -1.42 25.61
C HIS A 41 14.64 -2.22 24.80
N PHE A 42 15.08 -1.65 23.67
CA PHE A 42 16.10 -2.21 22.75
C PHE A 42 17.38 -1.35 22.73
N SER A 43 18.53 -1.99 22.50
CA SER A 43 19.84 -1.36 22.24
C SER A 43 20.53 -2.13 21.12
N HIS A 44 21.17 -1.45 20.16
CA HIS A 44 21.78 -2.08 18.97
C HIS A 44 23.29 -1.75 18.85
N PRO A 45 24.12 -2.63 18.21
CA PRO A 45 25.56 -2.45 18.04
C PRO A 45 25.94 -1.50 16.90
N ASP A 46 27.20 -1.06 16.91
CA ASP A 46 27.81 -0.13 15.94
C ASP A 46 27.94 -0.75 14.52
N PHE A 47 27.05 -0.38 13.60
CA PHE A 47 27.25 -0.57 12.15
C PHE A 47 28.02 0.64 11.59
N ALA A 48 29.15 0.40 10.90
CA ALA A 48 30.06 1.46 10.47
C ALA A 48 29.97 1.82 8.97
N SER A 49 29.30 1.02 8.14
CA SER A 49 29.25 1.22 6.67
C SER A 49 27.89 0.94 6.07
N SER A 50 27.48 1.80 5.13
CA SER A 50 26.33 1.58 4.24
C SER A 50 26.67 0.56 3.15
N PRO A 51 25.67 0.04 2.40
CA PRO A 51 25.90 -0.66 1.14
C PRO A 51 26.83 0.14 0.20
N SER A 52 27.50 -0.56 -0.72
CA SER A 52 28.34 -0.05 -1.82
C SER A 52 27.53 0.81 -2.79
N CYS A 53 27.13 1.99 -2.32
CA CYS A 53 26.34 2.94 -3.08
C CYS A 53 27.26 3.98 -3.70
N GLY A 54 27.19 4.12 -5.03
CA GLY A 54 27.82 5.22 -5.77
C GLY A 54 27.08 6.55 -5.56
N SER A 55 26.52 7.12 -6.61
CA SER A 55 25.77 8.40 -6.63
C SER A 55 24.37 8.30 -5.97
N MET A 56 24.28 7.79 -4.73
CA MET A 56 23.03 7.60 -3.96
C MET A 56 22.04 6.57 -4.56
N SER A 57 22.44 5.81 -5.58
CA SER A 57 21.68 4.66 -6.11
C SER A 57 22.41 3.36 -5.78
N TRP A 58 21.66 2.34 -5.37
CA TRP A 58 22.19 0.99 -5.15
C TRP A 58 22.28 0.28 -6.50
N ARG A 59 23.49 -0.16 -6.87
CA ARG A 59 23.82 -0.75 -8.17
C ARG A 59 24.69 -2.00 -7.95
N PRO A 60 24.08 -3.14 -7.59
CA PRO A 60 24.82 -4.31 -7.14
C PRO A 60 25.44 -5.12 -8.28
N LEU A 61 24.92 -5.05 -9.51
CA LEU A 61 25.26 -6.00 -10.58
C LEU A 61 26.69 -5.86 -11.09
N GLY A 62 27.32 -4.71 -10.88
CA GLY A 62 28.72 -4.50 -11.28
C GLY A 62 29.74 -5.27 -10.44
N ALA A 63 29.33 -5.82 -9.28
CA ALA A 63 30.21 -6.46 -8.31
C ALA A 63 29.87 -7.93 -8.01
N ILE A 64 28.82 -8.49 -8.61
CA ILE A 64 28.42 -9.88 -8.40
C ILE A 64 29.20 -10.83 -9.30
N GLU A 65 29.51 -12.03 -8.79
CA GLU A 65 30.06 -13.13 -9.57
C GLU A 65 29.01 -14.24 -9.66
N THR A 66 28.52 -14.52 -10.86
CA THR A 66 27.52 -15.58 -11.08
C THR A 66 28.22 -16.89 -11.46
N PRO A 67 27.72 -18.07 -11.03
CA PRO A 67 28.35 -19.36 -11.33
C PRO A 67 28.40 -19.67 -12.83
N ALA A 68 27.44 -19.14 -13.60
CA ALA A 68 27.42 -19.18 -15.05
C ALA A 68 27.57 -17.76 -15.60
N PRO A 69 28.44 -17.53 -16.60
CA PRO A 69 28.58 -16.20 -17.18
C PRO A 69 27.31 -15.84 -17.96
N HIS A 70 26.78 -14.66 -17.70
CA HIS A 70 25.65 -14.10 -18.43
C HIS A 70 26.09 -12.96 -19.37
N ALA A 71 25.58 -12.91 -20.60
CA ALA A 71 25.93 -11.83 -21.54
C ALA A 71 25.37 -10.47 -21.10
N HIS A 72 24.24 -10.48 -20.39
CA HIS A 72 23.66 -9.32 -19.73
C HIS A 72 22.77 -9.70 -18.55
N LEU A 73 22.77 -8.85 -17.52
CA LEU A 73 21.88 -8.91 -16.36
C LEU A 73 21.24 -7.54 -16.14
N ALA A 74 19.95 -7.53 -15.82
CA ALA A 74 19.21 -6.33 -15.40
C ALA A 74 18.44 -6.59 -14.11
N LEU A 75 18.63 -5.73 -13.11
CA LEU A 75 17.88 -5.72 -11.87
C LEU A 75 16.62 -4.89 -12.08
N VAL A 76 15.45 -5.50 -11.91
CA VAL A 76 14.18 -4.91 -12.32
C VAL A 76 13.23 -4.85 -11.14
N SER A 77 12.70 -3.66 -10.87
CA SER A 77 11.76 -3.39 -9.79
C SER A 77 10.55 -2.64 -10.33
N ASN A 78 9.35 -2.98 -9.86
CA ASN A 78 8.24 -2.04 -9.91
C ASN A 78 7.98 -1.49 -8.51
N THR A 79 7.57 -0.23 -8.46
CA THR A 79 6.87 0.31 -7.29
C THR A 79 5.37 0.05 -7.45
N LEU A 80 4.59 0.19 -6.37
CA LEU A 80 3.12 0.10 -6.33
C LEU A 80 2.38 0.96 -7.39
N LEU A 81 3.09 1.83 -8.12
CA LEU A 81 2.53 2.87 -8.98
C LEU A 81 3.00 2.79 -10.45
N GLU A 82 3.82 1.80 -10.83
CA GLU A 82 4.41 1.68 -12.17
C GLU A 82 3.94 0.43 -12.91
N ARG A 83 3.39 0.59 -14.12
CA ARG A 83 2.97 -0.51 -15.01
C ARG A 83 4.10 -1.17 -15.80
N ILE A 84 5.25 -0.52 -15.88
CA ILE A 84 6.47 -1.04 -16.49
C ILE A 84 7.50 -0.99 -15.38
N ALA A 85 8.09 -2.15 -15.04
CA ALA A 85 9.13 -2.18 -14.04
C ALA A 85 10.35 -1.39 -14.55
N SER A 86 10.95 -0.60 -13.66
CA SER A 86 12.16 0.15 -13.99
C SER A 86 13.39 -0.74 -13.83
N VAL A 87 14.31 -0.64 -14.79
CA VAL A 87 15.66 -1.21 -14.65
C VAL A 87 16.41 -0.35 -13.64
N VAL A 88 16.70 -0.93 -12.48
CA VAL A 88 17.38 -0.30 -11.34
C VAL A 88 18.88 -0.29 -11.55
N ASP A 89 19.40 -1.38 -12.12
CA ASP A 89 20.80 -1.57 -12.46
C ASP A 89 20.93 -2.56 -13.62
N GLU A 90 21.99 -2.43 -14.42
CA GLU A 90 22.26 -3.32 -15.55
C GLU A 90 23.77 -3.48 -15.78
N THR A 91 24.17 -4.67 -16.23
CA THR A 91 25.55 -4.97 -16.62
C THR A 91 25.56 -5.87 -17.85
N GLY A 92 26.63 -5.80 -18.65
CA GLY A 92 26.73 -6.50 -19.92
C GLY A 92 26.02 -5.79 -21.09
N THR A 93 25.80 -6.51 -22.19
CA THR A 93 25.14 -5.97 -23.40
C THR A 93 23.86 -6.74 -23.69
N ARG A 94 22.71 -6.11 -23.46
CA ARG A 94 21.39 -6.70 -23.71
C ARG A 94 21.30 -7.30 -25.11
N CYS A 95 21.01 -8.61 -25.19
CA CYS A 95 20.89 -9.35 -26.45
C CYS A 95 22.10 -9.21 -27.39
N GLY A 96 23.30 -8.90 -26.87
CA GLY A 96 24.48 -8.59 -27.67
C GLY A 96 25.06 -9.79 -28.42
N ASP A 97 24.76 -11.00 -27.94
CA ASP A 97 25.16 -12.29 -28.50
C ASP A 97 24.00 -13.08 -29.10
N ALA A 98 22.79 -12.50 -29.15
CA ALA A 98 21.60 -13.12 -29.73
C ALA A 98 21.74 -13.31 -31.25
N THR A 99 21.26 -14.44 -31.76
CA THR A 99 21.19 -14.69 -33.20
C THR A 99 20.03 -13.92 -33.83
N ASP A 100 18.95 -13.70 -33.06
CA ASP A 100 17.86 -12.77 -33.36
C ASP A 100 17.68 -11.73 -32.24
N ALA A 101 18.43 -10.63 -32.36
CA ALA A 101 18.38 -9.54 -31.39
C ALA A 101 16.98 -8.89 -31.26
N THR A 102 16.14 -8.95 -32.29
CA THR A 102 14.79 -8.35 -32.24
C THR A 102 13.89 -9.20 -31.34
N THR A 103 13.84 -10.50 -31.60
CA THR A 103 13.05 -11.44 -30.79
C THR A 103 13.55 -11.49 -29.34
N CYS A 104 14.86 -11.47 -29.11
CA CYS A 104 15.43 -11.39 -27.75
C CYS A 104 15.02 -10.09 -27.04
N THR A 105 15.05 -8.95 -27.74
CA THR A 105 14.66 -7.66 -27.17
C THR A 105 13.18 -7.66 -26.78
N GLU A 106 12.30 -8.18 -27.64
CA GLU A 106 10.87 -8.31 -27.35
C GLU A 106 10.59 -9.23 -26.16
N ALA A 107 11.32 -10.36 -26.05
CA ALA A 107 11.21 -11.26 -24.91
C ALA A 107 11.70 -10.61 -23.60
N PHE A 108 12.78 -9.82 -23.66
CA PHE A 108 13.25 -9.03 -22.52
C PHE A 108 12.21 -7.99 -22.10
N ASP A 109 11.65 -7.22 -23.03
CA ASP A 109 10.64 -6.22 -22.71
C ASP A 109 9.41 -6.88 -22.08
N ALA A 110 8.99 -8.05 -22.59
CA ALA A 110 7.92 -8.83 -21.99
C ALA A 110 8.24 -9.29 -20.56
N ALA A 111 9.50 -9.66 -20.29
CA ALA A 111 9.95 -10.05 -18.95
C ALA A 111 10.01 -8.87 -17.96
N THR A 112 10.10 -7.61 -18.42
CA THR A 112 9.99 -6.43 -17.55
C THR A 112 8.54 -6.11 -17.12
N ILE A 113 7.55 -6.79 -17.70
CA ILE A 113 6.15 -6.58 -17.34
C ILE A 113 5.87 -7.31 -16.01
N PRO A 114 5.45 -6.59 -14.95
CA PRO A 114 5.24 -7.19 -13.64
C PRO A 114 4.23 -8.33 -13.66
N THR A 115 4.56 -9.46 -13.03
CA THR A 115 3.62 -10.56 -12.78
C THR A 115 2.74 -10.32 -11.55
N SER A 116 3.19 -9.46 -10.64
CA SER A 116 2.46 -8.98 -9.46
C SER A 116 2.93 -7.59 -9.03
N GLU A 117 2.13 -6.90 -8.21
CA GLU A 117 2.53 -5.63 -7.60
C GLU A 117 3.75 -5.83 -6.68
N GLY A 118 4.73 -4.92 -6.77
CA GLY A 118 5.97 -4.99 -5.99
C GLY A 118 6.90 -6.17 -6.37
N SER A 119 6.71 -6.78 -7.54
CA SER A 119 7.61 -7.78 -8.11
C SER A 119 9.05 -7.26 -8.21
N ARG A 120 9.98 -8.10 -7.74
CA ARG A 120 11.42 -7.85 -7.74
C ARG A 120 12.09 -9.04 -8.41
N HIS A 121 12.81 -8.79 -9.49
CA HIS A 121 13.42 -9.84 -10.28
C HIS A 121 14.70 -9.37 -10.96
N VAL A 122 15.53 -10.33 -11.38
CA VAL A 122 16.64 -10.09 -12.29
C VAL A 122 16.25 -10.68 -13.65
N ILE A 123 16.63 -10.04 -14.75
CA ILE A 123 16.49 -10.59 -16.10
C ILE A 123 17.89 -10.86 -16.66
N SER A 124 18.15 -12.08 -17.13
CA SER A 124 19.36 -12.41 -17.88
C SER A 124 19.06 -12.58 -19.37
N THR A 125 20.04 -12.29 -20.22
CA THR A 125 20.02 -12.68 -21.64
C THR A 125 21.29 -13.40 -22.01
N ASP A 126 21.17 -14.57 -22.65
CA ASP A 126 22.27 -15.42 -23.13
C ASP A 126 21.95 -15.99 -24.51
N GLY A 127 22.59 -15.45 -25.55
CA GLY A 127 22.19 -15.72 -26.92
C GLY A 127 20.72 -15.36 -27.14
N ASP A 128 19.93 -16.33 -27.62
CA ASP A 128 18.48 -16.14 -27.86
C ASP A 128 17.62 -16.39 -26.61
N GLN A 129 18.22 -16.76 -25.46
CA GLN A 129 17.48 -17.04 -24.23
C GLN A 129 17.32 -15.77 -23.39
N VAL A 130 16.12 -15.59 -22.86
CA VAL A 130 15.79 -14.55 -21.88
C VAL A 130 15.15 -15.23 -20.67
N GLU A 131 15.66 -14.94 -19.48
CA GLU A 131 15.18 -15.56 -18.25
C GLU A 131 14.92 -14.53 -17.15
N ALA A 132 13.78 -14.66 -16.47
CA ALA A 132 13.41 -13.82 -15.33
C ALA A 132 13.55 -14.60 -14.01
N TRP A 133 14.50 -14.19 -13.20
CA TRP A 133 14.83 -14.76 -11.90
C TRP A 133 13.97 -14.08 -10.83
N THR A 134 12.90 -14.75 -10.39
CA THR A 134 11.93 -14.17 -9.45
C THR A 134 11.87 -14.98 -8.15
N GLY A 135 11.95 -14.27 -7.01
CA GLY A 135 11.89 -14.84 -5.67
C GLY A 135 13.22 -15.44 -5.20
N ARG A 136 13.38 -15.56 -3.87
CA ARG A 136 14.67 -15.89 -3.24
C ARG A 136 15.34 -17.15 -3.77
N ALA A 137 14.60 -18.23 -3.98
CA ALA A 137 15.19 -19.48 -4.48
C ALA A 137 15.83 -19.32 -5.87
N ARG A 138 15.21 -18.54 -6.77
CA ARG A 138 15.77 -18.25 -8.09
C ARG A 138 16.94 -17.27 -8.02
N PHE A 139 16.90 -16.31 -7.10
CA PHE A 139 18.03 -15.42 -6.84
C PHE A 139 19.26 -16.21 -6.36
N VAL A 140 19.08 -17.14 -5.41
CA VAL A 140 20.18 -18.00 -4.93
C VAL A 140 20.69 -18.91 -6.05
N GLU A 141 19.82 -19.40 -6.95
CA GLU A 141 20.27 -20.17 -8.12
C GLU A 141 21.12 -19.34 -9.09
N LEU A 142 20.75 -18.07 -9.32
CA LEU A 142 21.52 -17.14 -10.15
C LEU A 142 22.87 -16.77 -9.52
N LEU A 143 22.86 -16.45 -8.22
CA LEU A 143 24.06 -15.96 -7.51
C LEU A 143 24.98 -17.11 -7.07
N GLY A 144 24.45 -18.31 -6.85
CA GLY A 144 25.20 -19.41 -6.27
C GLY A 144 25.40 -19.22 -4.77
N THR A 145 26.66 -19.35 -4.33
CA THR A 145 27.04 -19.12 -2.93
C THR A 145 27.03 -17.62 -2.65
N ILE A 146 26.38 -17.20 -1.56
CA ILE A 146 26.36 -15.80 -1.14
C ILE A 146 27.66 -15.49 -0.41
N ASP A 147 28.58 -14.82 -1.08
CA ASP A 147 29.91 -14.50 -0.54
C ASP A 147 30.27 -13.01 -0.64
N THR A 148 29.38 -12.19 -1.20
CA THR A 148 29.51 -10.72 -1.16
C THR A 148 28.36 -10.03 -0.41
N SER A 149 28.66 -8.82 0.09
CA SER A 149 27.66 -7.97 0.74
C SER A 149 26.52 -7.55 -0.20
N ASP A 150 26.81 -7.35 -1.50
CA ASP A 150 25.80 -6.99 -2.48
C ASP A 150 24.87 -8.18 -2.81
N GLU A 151 25.39 -9.40 -2.87
CA GLU A 151 24.57 -10.62 -3.00
C GLU A 151 23.64 -10.82 -1.81
N ALA A 152 24.13 -10.64 -0.58
CA ALA A 152 23.30 -10.72 0.61
C ALA A 152 22.16 -9.68 0.60
N LEU A 153 22.45 -8.46 0.14
CA LEU A 153 21.44 -7.41 -0.04
C LEU A 153 20.45 -7.74 -1.16
N MET A 154 20.89 -8.36 -2.27
CA MET A 154 20.01 -8.83 -3.34
C MET A 154 19.04 -9.91 -2.86
N VAL A 155 19.52 -10.85 -2.04
CA VAL A 155 18.69 -11.88 -1.43
C VAL A 155 17.62 -11.26 -0.52
N VAL A 156 18.02 -10.34 0.37
CA VAL A 156 17.08 -9.61 1.25
C VAL A 156 16.10 -8.76 0.44
N TRP A 157 16.59 -8.05 -0.59
CA TRP A 157 15.76 -7.24 -1.47
C TRP A 157 14.71 -8.07 -2.22
N SER A 158 15.04 -9.28 -2.67
CA SER A 158 14.10 -10.17 -3.37
C SER A 158 12.86 -10.53 -2.52
N GLU A 159 12.96 -10.44 -1.19
CA GLU A 159 11.88 -10.73 -0.23
C GLU A 159 11.07 -9.47 0.19
N GLY A 160 11.21 -8.38 -0.55
CA GLY A 160 10.41 -7.17 -0.35
C GLY A 160 10.98 -6.18 0.69
N PHE A 161 12.22 -6.35 1.13
CA PHE A 161 12.91 -5.41 2.01
C PHE A 161 13.57 -4.26 1.21
N GLU A 162 13.44 -3.03 1.70
CA GLU A 162 14.03 -1.85 1.07
C GLU A 162 15.54 -1.74 1.35
N VAL A 163 16.32 -1.55 0.29
CA VAL A 163 17.75 -1.21 0.37
C VAL A 163 17.90 0.28 0.09
N ARG A 164 18.51 1.02 1.03
CA ARG A 164 18.55 2.50 1.01
C ARG A 164 19.98 3.02 1.17
N CYS A 165 20.47 3.75 0.18
CA CYS A 165 21.79 4.36 0.26
C CYS A 165 21.85 5.52 1.26
N GLY A 166 22.99 5.66 1.95
CA GLY A 166 23.30 6.83 2.78
C GLY A 166 22.62 6.90 4.16
N THR A 167 21.86 5.88 4.56
CA THR A 167 21.20 5.82 5.88
C THR A 167 21.45 4.48 6.56
N VAL A 168 22.55 4.37 7.31
CA VAL A 168 22.96 3.13 8.04
C VAL A 168 21.83 2.59 8.93
N SER A 169 21.03 3.49 9.52
CA SER A 169 19.89 3.12 10.36
C SER A 169 18.71 2.52 9.60
N ARG A 170 18.72 2.48 8.26
CA ARG A 170 17.70 1.85 7.42
C ARG A 170 18.26 0.79 6.48
N SER A 171 19.54 0.90 6.12
CA SER A 171 20.22 -0.10 5.30
C SER A 171 21.70 -0.14 5.64
N ALA A 172 22.17 -1.32 6.04
CA ALA A 172 23.57 -1.60 6.34
C ALA A 172 23.84 -3.08 6.13
N VAL A 173 25.09 -3.44 5.83
CA VAL A 173 25.51 -4.82 5.69
C VAL A 173 26.90 -4.96 6.27
N ARG A 174 27.17 -6.08 6.95
CA ARG A 174 28.50 -6.46 7.40
C ARG A 174 28.69 -7.96 7.29
N GLU A 175 29.91 -8.36 6.95
CA GLU A 175 30.34 -9.75 6.98
C GLU A 175 30.54 -10.21 8.44
N VAL A 176 30.10 -11.42 8.74
CA VAL A 176 30.25 -12.10 10.02
C VAL A 176 30.62 -13.57 9.78
N GLU A 177 30.90 -14.31 10.85
CA GLU A 177 31.13 -15.76 10.72
C GLU A 177 29.87 -16.44 10.16
N GLY A 178 30.02 -17.15 9.04
CA GLY A 178 28.94 -17.92 8.40
C GLY A 178 28.02 -17.13 7.47
N GLY A 179 28.27 -15.84 7.23
CA GLY A 179 27.49 -15.05 6.29
C GLY A 179 27.49 -13.55 6.56
N PHE A 180 26.32 -12.93 6.46
CA PHE A 180 26.16 -11.47 6.53
C PHE A 180 25.05 -11.08 7.50
N GLU A 181 25.28 -10.02 8.26
CA GLU A 181 24.22 -9.33 8.98
C GLU A 181 23.77 -8.11 8.18
N VAL A 182 22.45 -8.00 7.95
CA VAL A 182 21.83 -6.96 7.14
C VAL A 182 20.82 -6.17 7.98
N ILE A 183 20.99 -4.85 8.04
CA ILE A 183 19.91 -3.95 8.40
C ILE A 183 19.11 -3.66 7.14
N ALA A 184 17.81 -3.89 7.17
CA ALA A 184 16.90 -3.47 6.10
C ALA A 184 15.55 -3.03 6.68
N THR A 185 14.78 -2.25 5.93
CA THR A 185 13.44 -1.84 6.34
C THR A 185 12.37 -2.46 5.47
N LYS A 186 11.23 -2.80 6.04
CA LYS A 186 10.07 -3.28 5.29
C LYS A 186 8.82 -2.61 5.81
N GLU A 187 7.99 -2.12 4.90
CA GLU A 187 6.62 -1.76 5.23
C GLU A 187 5.88 -3.07 5.49
N VAL A 188 5.46 -3.26 6.74
CA VAL A 188 4.73 -4.46 7.15
C VAL A 188 3.21 -4.22 7.18
N ARG A 189 2.78 -2.96 7.03
CA ARG A 189 1.39 -2.52 6.95
C ARG A 189 1.31 -1.21 6.17
N SER A 190 0.29 -1.05 5.32
CA SER A 190 0.14 0.09 4.38
C SER A 190 -1.11 0.97 4.64
N CYS A 191 -1.87 0.70 5.72
CA CYS A 191 -3.18 1.34 5.93
C CYS A 191 -3.43 1.91 7.32
N ASN A 192 -3.49 1.13 8.40
CA ASN A 192 -3.72 1.77 9.70
C ASN A 192 -3.31 0.91 10.92
N PRO A 193 -2.17 1.20 11.55
CA PRO A 193 -1.14 2.12 11.05
C PRO A 193 -0.41 1.58 9.81
N ILE A 194 0.08 2.47 8.95
CA ILE A 194 1.26 2.16 8.14
C ILE A 194 2.40 1.92 9.12
N VAL A 195 3.02 0.76 9.04
CA VAL A 195 4.10 0.38 9.95
C VAL A 195 5.31 0.02 9.13
N THR A 196 6.38 0.79 9.28
CA THR A 196 7.71 0.42 8.77
C THR A 196 8.47 -0.19 9.92
N ARG A 197 8.90 -1.44 9.74
CA ARG A 197 9.84 -2.09 10.65
C ARG A 197 11.24 -2.03 10.08
N ARG A 198 12.20 -1.85 10.97
CA ARG A 198 13.61 -2.13 10.73
C ARG A 198 13.89 -3.52 11.23
N PHE A 199 14.59 -4.28 10.42
CA PHE A 199 15.01 -5.64 10.71
C PHE A 199 16.52 -5.69 10.78
N VAL A 200 17.03 -6.57 11.63
CA VAL A 200 18.38 -7.09 11.53
C VAL A 200 18.26 -8.55 11.18
N LEU A 201 18.77 -8.88 10.01
CA LEU A 201 18.66 -10.18 9.38
C LEU A 201 20.06 -10.82 9.32
N PHE A 202 20.13 -12.12 9.50
CA PHE A 202 21.29 -12.92 9.14
C PHE A 202 21.02 -13.59 7.79
N VAL A 203 21.98 -13.53 6.87
CA VAL A 203 21.95 -14.19 5.57
C VAL A 203 23.14 -15.13 5.51
N ASN A 204 22.90 -16.44 5.40
CA ASN A 204 23.99 -17.41 5.27
C ASN A 204 24.47 -17.57 3.82
N ASP A 205 25.53 -18.35 3.64
CA ASP A 205 26.14 -18.68 2.33
C ASP A 205 25.17 -19.37 1.35
N ALA A 206 24.13 -20.04 1.86
CA ALA A 206 23.06 -20.64 1.08
C ALA A 206 21.90 -19.68 0.74
N GLY A 207 21.96 -18.42 1.17
CA GLY A 207 20.91 -17.42 0.96
C GLY A 207 19.63 -17.66 1.76
N GLU A 208 19.73 -18.36 2.89
CA GLU A 208 18.67 -18.42 3.89
C GLU A 208 18.69 -17.14 4.75
N ILE A 209 17.51 -16.59 5.03
CA ILE A 209 17.33 -15.38 5.83
C ILE A 209 16.76 -15.77 7.19
N GLU A 210 17.44 -15.38 8.25
CA GLU A 210 16.96 -15.47 9.62
C GLU A 210 16.77 -14.06 10.20
N GLU A 211 15.61 -13.79 10.81
CA GLU A 211 15.40 -12.55 11.56
C GLU A 211 16.09 -12.66 12.93
N ILE A 212 17.16 -11.89 13.15
CA ILE A 212 17.78 -11.75 14.47
C ILE A 212 16.86 -10.93 15.38
N THR A 213 16.40 -9.79 14.87
CA THR A 213 15.45 -8.91 15.57
C THR A 213 14.75 -7.96 14.61
N SER A 214 13.63 -7.40 15.04
CA SER A 214 12.99 -6.28 14.38
C SER A 214 12.43 -5.28 15.38
N GLU A 215 12.36 -4.02 14.95
CA GLU A 215 11.71 -2.96 15.69
C GLU A 215 10.88 -2.10 14.76
N GLU A 216 9.83 -1.53 15.31
CA GLU A 216 9.04 -0.53 14.62
C GLU A 216 9.79 0.81 14.65
N ILE A 217 10.12 1.33 13.47
CA ILE A 217 10.78 2.63 13.34
C ILE A 217 9.82 3.73 12.89
N GLU A 218 8.71 3.37 12.24
CA GLU A 218 7.68 4.31 11.80
C GLU A 218 6.29 3.71 11.99
N ARG A 219 5.38 4.54 12.50
CA ARG A 219 3.97 4.21 12.68
C ARG A 219 3.13 5.41 12.29
N ILE A 220 2.43 5.30 11.17
CA ILE A 220 1.51 6.33 10.67
C ILE A 220 0.10 5.81 10.84
N GLU A 221 -0.60 6.30 11.85
CA GLU A 221 -1.98 5.93 12.13
C GLU A 221 -2.93 6.66 11.15
N GLY A 222 -4.02 6.00 10.73
CA GLY A 222 -5.16 6.63 10.06
C GLY A 222 -5.23 6.58 8.55
N ALA A 223 -4.43 5.76 7.88
CA ALA A 223 -4.38 5.78 6.41
C ALA A 223 -5.53 5.05 5.68
N CYS A 224 -6.61 4.63 6.34
CA CYS A 224 -7.73 3.90 5.70
C CYS A 224 -8.97 4.76 5.37
N ALA A 225 -8.88 6.09 5.43
CA ALA A 225 -9.96 7.00 5.01
C ALA A 225 -9.55 7.72 3.72
N GLY A 226 -10.49 7.86 2.77
CA GLY A 226 -10.28 8.56 1.50
C GLY A 226 -9.60 7.71 0.40
N ARG A 227 -9.95 8.01 -0.85
CA ARG A 227 -9.38 7.38 -2.06
C ARG A 227 -7.95 7.85 -2.31
N ARG A 228 -7.02 6.91 -2.54
CA ARG A 228 -5.63 7.24 -2.91
C ARG A 228 -5.47 7.25 -4.44
N PRO A 229 -5.13 8.39 -5.07
CA PRO A 229 -4.83 8.39 -6.49
C PRO A 229 -3.48 7.71 -6.77
N GLU A 230 -3.40 6.94 -7.86
CA GLU A 230 -2.13 6.45 -8.39
C GLU A 230 -1.17 7.64 -8.64
N GLY A 231 0.01 7.61 -8.02
CA GLY A 231 0.99 8.70 -8.08
C GLY A 231 1.05 9.60 -6.84
N LEU A 232 0.29 9.30 -5.77
CA LEU A 232 0.40 9.97 -4.49
C LEU A 232 1.77 9.73 -3.85
N GLU A 233 2.54 10.79 -3.64
CA GLU A 233 3.84 10.68 -2.97
C GLU A 233 3.67 10.33 -1.47
N PRO A 234 4.60 9.55 -0.90
CA PRO A 234 4.64 9.33 0.55
C PRO A 234 4.72 10.65 1.31
N ALA A 235 4.02 10.74 2.44
CA ALA A 235 4.18 11.87 3.34
C ALA A 235 5.64 11.98 3.79
N ARG A 236 6.17 13.21 3.95
CA ARG A 236 7.58 13.42 4.31
C ARG A 236 7.92 13.11 5.78
N GLY A 237 6.98 12.48 6.50
CA GLY A 237 7.05 12.17 7.92
C GLY A 237 6.59 13.35 8.80
N ASP A 238 5.65 13.10 9.71
CA ASP A 238 5.08 14.15 10.57
C ASP A 238 5.97 14.45 11.81
N ARG A 239 6.17 15.74 12.09
CA ARG A 239 6.81 16.28 13.31
C ARG A 239 5.78 16.75 14.36
N GLY A 240 4.50 16.50 14.12
CA GLY A 240 3.37 16.90 14.97
C GLY A 240 3.39 16.29 16.37
N ARG A 241 2.84 17.03 17.33
CA ARG A 241 2.78 16.62 18.75
C ARG A 241 1.52 15.78 18.99
N GLY A 242 1.70 14.57 19.51
CA GLY A 242 0.60 13.71 19.99
C GLY A 242 -0.03 12.81 18.91
N ALA A 243 -0.38 11.58 19.30
CA ALA A 243 -0.85 10.54 18.35
C ALA A 243 -2.13 10.91 17.60
N LEU A 244 -3.09 11.57 18.26
CA LEU A 244 -4.36 11.97 17.65
C LEU A 244 -4.18 13.10 16.61
N GLY A 245 -3.32 14.07 16.87
CA GLY A 245 -3.02 15.14 15.93
C GLY A 245 -2.39 14.61 14.64
N ARG A 246 -1.43 13.67 14.76
CA ARG A 246 -0.80 13.01 13.60
C ARG A 246 -1.79 12.16 12.81
N TYR A 247 -2.62 11.39 13.50
CA TYR A 247 -3.69 10.59 12.89
C TYR A 247 -4.63 11.45 12.04
N LEU A 248 -5.08 12.58 12.59
CA LEU A 248 -5.99 13.49 11.88
C LEU A 248 -5.31 14.25 10.74
N ALA A 249 -4.01 14.54 10.87
CA ALA A 249 -3.24 15.17 9.80
C ALA A 249 -3.12 14.23 8.59
N GLU A 250 -2.96 12.93 8.83
CA GLU A 250 -2.93 11.94 7.76
C GLU A 250 -4.30 11.77 7.10
N ILE A 251 -5.39 11.69 7.88
CA ILE A 251 -6.75 11.71 7.30
C ILE A 251 -6.92 12.95 6.43
N ALA A 252 -6.58 14.12 6.94
CA ALA A 252 -6.74 15.37 6.20
C ALA A 252 -5.96 15.39 4.87
N ARG A 253 -4.76 14.79 4.86
CA ARG A 253 -3.97 14.62 3.65
C ARG A 253 -4.66 13.66 2.67
N LEU A 254 -5.24 12.57 3.15
CA LEU A 254 -5.96 11.61 2.32
C LEU A 254 -7.26 12.19 1.74
N GLU A 255 -8.06 12.93 2.52
CA GLU A 255 -9.24 13.63 1.98
C GLU A 255 -8.82 14.62 0.88
N ALA A 256 -7.75 15.37 1.11
CA ALA A 256 -7.20 16.28 0.11
C ALA A 256 -6.68 15.54 -1.14
N SER A 257 -6.18 14.30 -0.97
CA SER A 257 -5.72 13.44 -2.06
C SER A 257 -6.90 12.92 -2.87
N ALA A 258 -8.01 12.58 -2.21
CA ALA A 258 -9.24 12.14 -2.84
C ALA A 258 -9.86 13.21 -3.75
N VAL A 259 -9.73 14.50 -3.40
CA VAL A 259 -10.10 15.61 -4.31
C VAL A 259 -9.39 15.48 -5.66
N ILE A 260 -8.09 15.22 -5.64
CA ILE A 260 -7.27 15.05 -6.85
C ILE A 260 -7.69 13.76 -7.58
N ALA A 261 -7.95 12.68 -6.83
CA ALA A 261 -8.40 11.42 -7.39
C ALA A 261 -9.71 11.56 -8.17
N PHE A 262 -10.70 12.27 -7.62
CA PHE A 262 -11.96 12.52 -8.31
C PHE A 262 -11.81 13.48 -9.50
N ASP A 263 -10.89 14.45 -9.46
CA ASP A 263 -10.55 15.28 -10.63
C ASP A 263 -9.98 14.46 -11.80
N VAL A 264 -9.07 13.53 -11.49
CA VAL A 264 -8.51 12.60 -12.48
C VAL A 264 -9.61 11.68 -13.00
N MET A 265 -10.39 11.07 -12.10
CA MET A 265 -11.48 10.18 -12.45
C MET A 265 -12.49 10.87 -13.38
N GLU A 266 -12.91 12.11 -13.09
CA GLU A 266 -13.86 12.81 -13.94
C GLU A 266 -13.34 12.98 -15.38
N ARG A 267 -12.06 13.34 -15.53
CA ARG A 267 -11.42 13.47 -16.86
C ARG A 267 -11.39 12.15 -17.61
N GLU A 268 -11.03 11.07 -16.93
CA GLU A 268 -10.95 9.73 -17.51
C GLU A 268 -12.33 9.20 -17.92
N LEU A 269 -13.32 9.33 -17.03
CA LEU A 269 -14.70 8.92 -17.32
C LEU A 269 -15.30 9.74 -18.46
N ARG A 270 -15.00 11.03 -18.55
CA ARG A 270 -15.44 11.86 -19.67
C ARG A 270 -14.82 11.40 -20.99
N ALA A 271 -13.53 11.06 -20.99
CA ALA A 271 -12.85 10.54 -22.17
C ALA A 271 -13.44 9.20 -22.64
N LEU A 272 -13.95 8.39 -21.70
CA LEU A 272 -14.66 7.13 -21.97
C LEU A 272 -16.17 7.30 -22.22
N ALA A 273 -16.66 8.53 -22.38
CA ALA A 273 -18.08 8.85 -22.61
C ALA A 273 -19.02 8.27 -21.53
N ALA A 274 -18.61 8.38 -20.26
CA ALA A 274 -19.43 7.96 -19.13
C ALA A 274 -20.79 8.69 -19.07
N PRO A 275 -21.85 8.03 -18.58
CA PRO A 275 -23.15 8.67 -18.39
C PRO A 275 -23.05 9.90 -17.50
N GLU A 276 -23.77 10.98 -17.83
CA GLU A 276 -23.74 12.23 -17.07
C GLU A 276 -24.15 12.05 -15.60
N ALA A 277 -24.98 11.06 -15.30
CA ALA A 277 -25.35 10.72 -13.92
C ALA A 277 -24.17 10.17 -13.09
N LEU A 278 -23.20 9.51 -13.72
CA LEU A 278 -21.98 9.04 -13.06
C LEU A 278 -20.99 10.19 -12.87
N LEU A 279 -20.79 11.02 -13.91
CA LEU A 279 -19.95 12.22 -13.82
C LEU A 279 -20.45 13.20 -12.75
N ARG A 280 -21.77 13.40 -12.64
CA ARG A 280 -22.37 14.23 -11.59
C ARG A 280 -22.04 13.69 -10.20
N ALA A 281 -22.16 12.38 -10.00
CA ALA A 281 -21.87 11.76 -8.70
C ALA A 281 -20.39 11.88 -8.31
N VAL A 282 -19.47 11.78 -9.30
CA VAL A 282 -18.04 12.04 -9.09
C VAL A 282 -17.77 13.50 -8.70
N ARG A 283 -18.42 14.47 -9.34
CA ARG A 283 -18.30 15.89 -8.98
C ARG A 283 -18.84 16.19 -7.58
N GLU A 284 -19.96 15.54 -7.21
CA GLU A 284 -20.54 15.64 -5.87
C GLU A 284 -19.60 15.05 -4.83
N ALA A 285 -19.05 13.85 -5.06
CA ALA A 285 -18.06 13.23 -4.18
C ALA A 285 -16.83 14.13 -4.00
N ARG A 286 -16.27 14.66 -5.09
CA ARG A 286 -15.16 15.63 -5.04
C ARG A 286 -15.48 16.86 -4.17
N ALA A 287 -16.70 17.40 -4.27
CA ALA A 287 -17.11 18.56 -3.48
C ALA A 287 -17.24 18.21 -1.99
N ASP A 288 -17.67 16.99 -1.67
CA ASP A 288 -17.66 16.45 -0.31
C ASP A 288 -16.22 16.36 0.21
N GLU A 289 -15.27 15.86 -0.57
CA GLU A 289 -13.87 15.71 -0.14
C GLU A 289 -13.15 17.03 0.13
N VAL A 290 -13.49 18.10 -0.59
CA VAL A 290 -12.99 19.44 -0.25
C VAL A 290 -13.43 19.83 1.16
N ARG A 291 -14.70 19.58 1.51
CA ARG A 291 -15.23 19.86 2.85
C ARG A 291 -14.60 18.95 3.90
N HIS A 292 -14.42 17.66 3.58
CA HIS A 292 -13.79 16.69 4.49
C HIS A 292 -12.35 17.08 4.81
N ALA A 293 -11.55 17.43 3.79
CA ALA A 293 -10.18 17.89 3.95
C ALA A 293 -10.08 19.14 4.82
N GLU A 294 -10.99 20.11 4.66
CA GLU A 294 -11.04 21.31 5.49
C GLU A 294 -11.35 20.98 6.97
N VAL A 295 -12.37 20.17 7.22
CA VAL A 295 -12.81 19.78 8.57
C VAL A 295 -11.72 18.97 9.28
N THR A 296 -11.20 17.95 8.63
CA THR A 296 -10.16 17.08 9.20
C THR A 296 -8.85 17.85 9.41
N SER A 297 -8.51 18.79 8.51
CA SER A 297 -7.37 19.69 8.71
C SER A 297 -7.53 20.58 9.94
N ALA A 298 -8.74 21.11 10.18
CA ALA A 298 -9.02 21.92 11.36
C ALA A 298 -8.89 21.09 12.65
N LEU A 299 -9.44 19.87 12.64
CA LEU A 299 -9.33 18.92 13.76
C LEU A 299 -7.88 18.56 14.06
N ALA A 300 -7.07 18.30 13.01
CA ALA A 300 -5.65 17.98 13.12
C ALA A 300 -4.87 19.14 13.76
N ARG A 301 -5.03 20.36 13.25
CA ARG A 301 -4.35 21.56 13.77
C ARG A 301 -4.73 21.84 15.22
N ALA A 302 -6.00 21.69 15.58
CA ALA A 302 -6.49 21.85 16.96
C ALA A 302 -5.84 20.84 17.94
N ARG A 303 -5.34 19.71 17.43
CA ARG A 303 -4.68 18.65 18.21
C ARG A 303 -3.16 18.61 17.98
N GLY A 304 -2.58 19.68 17.42
CA GLY A 304 -1.13 19.81 17.23
C GLY A 304 -0.54 18.99 16.07
N GLY A 305 -1.40 18.49 15.17
CA GLY A 305 -1.00 17.85 13.92
C GLY A 305 -0.57 18.87 12.87
N ASN A 306 0.34 18.45 11.99
CA ASN A 306 0.79 19.26 10.86
C ASN A 306 0.28 18.64 9.55
N VAL A 307 -0.65 19.32 8.89
CA VAL A 307 -1.25 18.83 7.64
C VAL A 307 -0.36 19.22 6.46
N GLU A 308 0.23 18.22 5.82
CA GLU A 308 0.96 18.38 4.56
C GLU A 308 -0.03 18.36 3.38
N ALA A 309 0.18 19.23 2.39
CA ALA A 309 -0.59 19.17 1.16
C ALA A 309 -0.14 17.95 0.33
N PRO A 310 -1.08 17.16 -0.21
CA PRO A 310 -0.71 16.00 -1.01
C PRO A 310 -0.05 16.42 -2.32
N VAL A 311 0.96 15.66 -2.73
CA VAL A 311 1.60 15.77 -4.04
C VAL A 311 1.23 14.53 -4.82
N VAL A 312 0.64 14.73 -5.99
CA VAL A 312 0.26 13.65 -6.91
C VAL A 312 0.93 13.91 -8.24
N ALA A 313 1.74 12.97 -8.71
CA ALA A 313 2.44 13.09 -9.98
C ALA A 313 1.43 13.23 -11.14
N PRO A 314 1.62 14.19 -12.08
CA PRO A 314 0.76 14.33 -13.24
C PRO A 314 0.76 13.06 -14.09
N ARG A 315 -0.40 12.70 -14.64
CA ARG A 315 -0.56 11.49 -15.46
C ARG A 315 -1.37 11.69 -16.73
N ALA A 316 -1.01 10.88 -17.73
CA ALA A 316 -1.81 10.64 -18.92
C ALA A 316 -3.14 9.96 -18.56
N LEU A 317 -4.14 10.11 -19.44
CA LEU A 317 -5.42 9.43 -19.30
C LEU A 317 -5.22 7.92 -19.46
N ARG A 318 -5.81 7.14 -18.54
CA ARG A 318 -5.75 5.68 -18.58
C ARG A 318 -6.87 5.08 -19.43
N ASP A 319 -6.67 3.82 -19.79
CA ASP A 319 -7.69 2.98 -20.39
C ASP A 319 -8.71 2.44 -19.36
N ALA A 320 -9.81 1.87 -19.86
CA ALA A 320 -10.89 1.35 -19.02
C ALA A 320 -10.43 0.25 -18.05
N ARG A 321 -9.49 -0.62 -18.48
CA ARG A 321 -8.95 -1.70 -17.66
C ARG A 321 -8.25 -1.15 -16.42
N ALA A 322 -7.38 -0.17 -16.59
CA ALA A 322 -6.63 0.36 -15.47
C ALA A 322 -7.48 1.16 -14.48
N ILE A 323 -8.47 1.89 -14.97
CA ILE A 323 -9.43 2.59 -14.10
C ILE A 323 -10.23 1.55 -13.30
N ALA A 324 -10.62 0.44 -13.92
CA ALA A 324 -11.33 -0.64 -13.23
C ALA A 324 -10.46 -1.31 -12.14
N LEU A 325 -9.18 -1.54 -12.40
CA LEU A 325 -8.23 -2.09 -11.42
C LEU A 325 -8.08 -1.18 -10.20
N GLU A 326 -7.78 0.11 -10.40
CA GLU A 326 -7.69 1.07 -9.28
C GLU A 326 -9.03 1.17 -8.54
N ASN A 327 -10.14 1.22 -9.26
CA ASN A 327 -11.46 1.28 -8.65
C ASN A 327 -11.83 0.03 -7.85
N ALA A 328 -11.36 -1.15 -8.24
CA ALA A 328 -11.63 -2.37 -7.48
C ALA A 328 -10.89 -2.40 -6.14
N VAL A 329 -9.64 -1.93 -6.11
CA VAL A 329 -8.82 -1.88 -4.90
C VAL A 329 -9.23 -0.70 -4.03
N GLU A 330 -9.04 0.52 -4.52
CA GLU A 330 -9.22 1.74 -3.72
C GLU A 330 -10.70 2.06 -3.49
N GLY A 331 -11.52 1.99 -4.55
CA GLY A 331 -12.93 2.36 -4.47
C GLY A 331 -13.82 1.28 -3.84
N CYS A 332 -13.82 0.09 -4.41
CA CYS A 332 -14.77 -0.95 -4.03
C CYS A 332 -14.41 -1.55 -2.66
N VAL A 333 -13.13 -1.83 -2.40
CA VAL A 333 -12.70 -2.44 -1.14
C VAL A 333 -12.36 -1.38 -0.10
N ARG A 334 -11.40 -0.49 -0.37
CA ARG A 334 -10.83 0.39 0.66
C ARG A 334 -11.76 1.54 1.07
N GLU A 335 -12.41 2.25 0.14
CA GLU A 335 -13.41 3.27 0.50
C GLU A 335 -14.61 2.65 1.24
N THR A 336 -15.09 1.46 0.83
CA THR A 336 -16.17 0.77 1.56
C THR A 336 -15.76 0.46 3.00
N PHE A 337 -14.54 -0.03 3.21
CA PHE A 337 -14.01 -0.27 4.55
C PHE A 337 -13.88 1.03 5.35
N GLY A 338 -13.27 2.05 4.76
CA GLY A 338 -13.08 3.38 5.35
C GLY A 338 -14.39 4.02 5.79
N ALA A 339 -15.44 3.96 4.96
CA ALA A 339 -16.77 4.45 5.29
C ALA A 339 -17.35 3.77 6.54
N ILE A 340 -17.20 2.44 6.66
CA ILE A 340 -17.70 1.68 7.81
C ILE A 340 -16.86 1.97 9.07
N VAL A 341 -15.55 2.13 8.94
CA VAL A 341 -14.70 2.62 10.03
C VAL A 341 -15.17 4.01 10.45
N GLY A 342 -15.48 4.91 9.52
CA GLY A 342 -16.01 6.23 9.82
C GLY A 342 -17.32 6.20 10.62
N LEU A 343 -18.25 5.30 10.29
CA LEU A 343 -19.47 5.08 11.08
C LEU A 343 -19.15 4.60 12.51
N HIS A 344 -18.15 3.73 12.65
CA HIS A 344 -17.69 3.28 13.97
C HIS A 344 -17.12 4.45 14.77
N GLN A 345 -16.30 5.31 14.16
CA GLN A 345 -15.76 6.51 14.80
C GLN A 345 -16.87 7.49 15.21
N ALA A 346 -17.87 7.70 14.35
CA ALA A 346 -19.05 8.52 14.61
C ALA A 346 -19.88 8.04 15.82
N ALA A 347 -19.78 6.76 16.16
CA ALA A 347 -20.42 6.17 17.33
C ALA A 347 -19.50 6.19 18.57
N CYS A 348 -18.21 5.89 18.40
CA CYS A 348 -17.32 5.46 19.47
C CYS A 348 -16.26 6.49 19.89
N ALA A 349 -15.92 7.48 19.07
CA ALA A 349 -14.79 8.39 19.35
C ALA A 349 -14.99 9.22 20.63
N GLU A 350 -14.15 9.10 21.65
CA GLU A 350 -14.27 9.91 22.88
C GLU A 350 -14.11 11.41 22.62
N ASP A 351 -13.34 11.77 21.59
CA ASP A 351 -13.26 13.14 21.12
C ASP A 351 -14.58 13.55 20.46
N LEU A 352 -15.32 14.45 21.11
CA LEU A 352 -16.66 14.85 20.69
C LEU A 352 -16.68 15.63 19.37
N GLU A 353 -15.64 16.42 19.09
CA GLU A 353 -15.56 17.22 17.87
C GLU A 353 -15.33 16.31 16.66
N LEU A 354 -14.40 15.36 16.80
CA LEU A 354 -14.17 14.32 15.81
C LEU A 354 -15.39 13.42 15.64
N ARG A 355 -16.02 12.97 16.72
CA ARG A 355 -17.24 12.14 16.65
C ARG A 355 -18.34 12.82 15.84
N ASN A 356 -18.55 14.12 16.05
CA ASN A 356 -19.55 14.88 15.33
C ASN A 356 -19.18 15.08 13.85
N ALA A 357 -17.91 15.34 13.55
CA ALA A 357 -17.42 15.43 12.17
C ALA A 357 -17.63 14.10 11.42
N MET A 358 -17.25 12.98 12.04
CA MET A 358 -17.37 11.65 11.43
C MET A 358 -18.83 11.23 11.16
N ARG A 359 -19.83 11.77 11.87
CA ARG A 359 -21.24 11.52 11.52
C ARG A 359 -21.61 12.04 10.14
N VAL A 360 -21.05 13.19 9.76
CA VAL A 360 -21.29 13.79 8.44
C VAL A 360 -20.40 13.12 7.41
N ILE A 361 -19.10 13.05 7.68
CA ILE A 361 -18.11 12.47 6.76
C ILE A 361 -18.50 11.02 6.41
N ALA A 362 -18.79 10.16 7.39
CA ALA A 362 -19.11 8.77 7.10
C ALA A 362 -20.40 8.58 6.28
N GLU A 363 -21.38 9.48 6.39
CA GLU A 363 -22.57 9.45 5.52
C GLU A 363 -22.24 9.84 4.08
N ASP A 364 -21.28 10.73 3.89
CA ASP A 364 -20.77 11.18 2.60
C ASP A 364 -19.90 10.06 1.99
N GLU A 365 -18.99 9.46 2.76
CA GLU A 365 -18.14 8.31 2.36
C GLU A 365 -18.95 7.08 1.92
N LEU A 366 -20.08 6.79 2.56
CA LEU A 366 -20.97 5.71 2.10
C LEU A 366 -21.51 5.96 0.69
N ARG A 367 -21.74 7.22 0.32
CA ARG A 367 -22.16 7.58 -1.05
C ARG A 367 -20.99 7.49 -2.02
N HIS A 368 -19.78 7.80 -1.58
CA HIS A 368 -18.57 7.68 -2.41
C HIS A 368 -18.28 6.21 -2.73
N ALA A 369 -18.37 5.33 -1.72
CA ALA A 369 -18.30 3.89 -1.94
C ALA A 369 -19.37 3.41 -2.95
N ASP A 370 -20.61 3.92 -2.87
CA ASP A 370 -21.65 3.62 -3.87
C ASP A 370 -21.29 4.11 -5.29
N VAL A 371 -20.62 5.25 -5.43
CA VAL A 371 -20.07 5.72 -6.71
C VAL A 371 -19.04 4.73 -7.24
N SER A 372 -18.14 4.24 -6.41
CA SER A 372 -17.14 3.23 -6.78
C SER A 372 -17.78 1.93 -7.28
N TRP A 373 -18.86 1.46 -6.64
CA TRP A 373 -19.63 0.29 -7.12
C TRP A 373 -20.40 0.56 -8.42
N ARG A 374 -20.97 1.75 -8.60
CA ARG A 374 -21.63 2.16 -9.86
C ARG A 374 -20.61 2.26 -11.00
N LEU A 375 -19.40 2.71 -10.71
CA LEU A 375 -18.30 2.77 -11.66
C LEU A 375 -17.89 1.36 -12.10
N ALA A 376 -17.72 0.42 -11.16
CA ALA A 376 -17.46 -0.99 -11.43
C ALA A 376 -18.53 -1.61 -12.35
N ALA A 377 -19.81 -1.45 -12.00
CA ALA A 377 -20.95 -1.94 -12.80
C ALA A 377 -21.01 -1.34 -14.22
N TRP A 378 -20.42 -0.17 -14.42
CA TRP A 378 -20.32 0.46 -15.73
C TRP A 378 -19.07 0.01 -16.50
N LEU A 379 -17.90 -0.08 -15.86
CA LEU A 379 -16.64 -0.43 -16.53
C LEU A 379 -16.53 -1.93 -16.85
N GLU A 380 -16.83 -2.80 -15.91
CA GLU A 380 -16.52 -4.24 -16.02
C GLU A 380 -17.19 -4.95 -17.21
N PRO A 381 -18.45 -4.63 -17.59
CA PRO A 381 -19.04 -5.18 -18.81
C PRO A 381 -18.36 -4.74 -20.12
N ARG A 382 -17.50 -3.72 -20.08
CA ARG A 382 -16.76 -3.18 -21.24
C ARG A 382 -15.35 -3.77 -21.38
N LEU A 383 -14.91 -4.54 -20.39
CA LEU A 383 -13.62 -5.22 -20.40
C LEU A 383 -13.72 -6.54 -21.19
N ASP A 384 -12.58 -7.14 -21.53
CA ASP A 384 -12.55 -8.54 -21.95
C ASP A 384 -12.53 -9.49 -20.72
N ASP A 385 -12.60 -10.80 -20.97
CA ASP A 385 -12.63 -11.79 -19.89
C ASP A 385 -11.34 -11.82 -19.06
N ALA A 386 -10.19 -11.58 -19.69
CA ALA A 386 -8.89 -11.57 -19.02
C ALA A 386 -8.77 -10.39 -18.05
N ALA A 387 -9.15 -9.20 -18.51
CA ALA A 387 -9.18 -7.97 -17.72
C ALA A 387 -10.22 -8.04 -16.59
N ARG A 388 -11.40 -8.63 -16.81
CA ARG A 388 -12.36 -8.89 -15.71
C ARG A 388 -11.79 -9.82 -14.65
N ALA A 389 -11.20 -10.94 -15.07
CA ALA A 389 -10.59 -11.88 -14.13
C ALA A 389 -9.44 -11.25 -13.33
N GLU A 390 -8.73 -10.30 -13.92
CA GLU A 390 -7.70 -9.52 -13.22
C GLU A 390 -8.30 -8.54 -12.20
N VAL A 391 -9.39 -7.84 -12.55
CA VAL A 391 -10.12 -6.97 -11.62
C VAL A 391 -10.64 -7.76 -10.42
N ASP A 392 -11.18 -8.96 -10.64
CA ASP A 392 -11.63 -9.84 -9.56
C ASP A 392 -10.48 -10.31 -8.67
N ARG A 393 -9.33 -10.66 -9.27
CA ARG A 393 -8.11 -11.00 -8.50
C ARG A 393 -7.60 -9.82 -7.69
N ALA A 394 -7.56 -8.62 -8.27
CA ALA A 394 -7.14 -7.40 -7.57
C ALA A 394 -8.06 -7.09 -6.37
N ARG A 395 -9.38 -7.25 -6.55
CA ARG A 395 -10.36 -7.09 -5.47
C ARG A 395 -10.17 -8.12 -4.35
N ALA A 396 -9.89 -9.38 -4.70
CA ALA A 396 -9.61 -10.44 -3.72
C ALA A 396 -8.30 -10.19 -2.97
N ALA A 397 -7.24 -9.82 -3.69
CA ALA A 397 -5.94 -9.49 -3.09
C ALA A 397 -6.06 -8.29 -2.12
N ALA A 398 -6.79 -7.25 -2.49
CA ALA A 398 -7.05 -6.10 -1.63
C ALA A 398 -7.80 -6.48 -0.34
N LEU A 399 -8.71 -7.46 -0.39
CA LEU A 399 -9.39 -7.96 0.81
C LEU A 399 -8.43 -8.73 1.72
N ASP A 400 -7.54 -9.54 1.16
CA ASP A 400 -6.57 -10.33 1.95
C ASP A 400 -5.47 -9.44 2.54
N GLU A 401 -5.02 -8.43 1.80
CA GLU A 401 -4.14 -7.38 2.32
C GLU A 401 -4.83 -6.65 3.47
N LEU A 402 -6.08 -6.20 3.27
CA LEU A 402 -6.84 -5.51 4.30
C LEU A 402 -7.07 -6.37 5.55
N ARG A 403 -7.29 -7.69 5.43
CA ARG A 403 -7.35 -8.62 6.57
C ARG A 403 -6.05 -8.63 7.37
N THR A 404 -4.92 -8.68 6.68
CA THR A 404 -3.58 -8.66 7.30
C THR A 404 -3.34 -7.32 7.98
N GLU A 405 -3.68 -6.22 7.30
CA GLU A 405 -3.54 -4.86 7.81
C GLU A 405 -4.33 -4.64 9.10
N VAL A 406 -5.56 -5.14 9.21
CA VAL A 406 -6.43 -4.91 10.38
C VAL A 406 -6.20 -5.88 11.53
N ALA A 407 -5.27 -6.83 11.41
CA ALA A 407 -5.04 -7.86 12.42
C ALA A 407 -4.41 -7.33 13.73
N ILE A 408 -3.93 -6.09 13.75
CA ILE A 408 -3.26 -5.48 14.90
C ILE A 408 -4.09 -4.32 15.44
N ASP A 409 -4.30 -4.32 16.76
CA ASP A 409 -5.04 -3.25 17.43
C ASP A 409 -4.33 -1.89 17.30
N PRO A 410 -5.09 -0.81 17.07
CA PRO A 410 -4.55 0.55 17.16
C PRO A 410 -4.09 0.87 18.59
N ALA A 411 -3.19 1.85 18.74
CA ALA A 411 -2.69 2.25 20.06
C ALA A 411 -3.87 2.62 21.00
N PRO A 412 -3.97 2.09 22.23
CA PRO A 412 -5.19 2.20 23.05
C PRO A 412 -5.67 3.64 23.30
N GLY A 413 -4.74 4.58 23.46
CA GLY A 413 -5.08 6.00 23.63
C GLY A 413 -5.69 6.62 22.38
N LEU A 414 -5.15 6.27 21.21
CA LEU A 414 -5.70 6.71 19.92
C LEU A 414 -7.03 6.01 19.64
N ALA A 415 -7.12 4.71 19.90
CA ALA A 415 -8.34 3.93 19.67
C ALA A 415 -9.56 4.53 20.39
N ARG A 416 -9.38 4.93 21.65
CA ARG A 416 -10.43 5.61 22.41
C ARG A 416 -10.72 7.01 21.88
N ALA A 417 -9.69 7.82 21.70
CA ALA A 417 -9.86 9.21 21.28
C ALA A 417 -10.49 9.34 19.89
N ALA A 418 -9.98 8.58 18.92
CA ALA A 418 -10.44 8.55 17.54
C ALA A 418 -11.62 7.61 17.28
N GLY A 419 -11.97 6.75 18.25
CA GLY A 419 -13.04 5.77 18.08
C GLY A 419 -12.70 4.71 17.04
N LEU A 420 -11.44 4.28 16.96
CA LEU A 420 -11.02 3.26 16.01
C LEU A 420 -11.49 1.88 16.46
N PRO A 421 -11.89 1.01 15.52
CA PRO A 421 -12.26 -0.36 15.85
C PRO A 421 -11.05 -1.15 16.32
N SER A 422 -11.27 -2.07 17.27
CA SER A 422 -10.29 -3.13 17.55
C SER A 422 -10.05 -4.00 16.31
N ALA A 423 -8.92 -4.67 16.23
CA ALA A 423 -8.56 -5.61 15.17
C ALA A 423 -9.67 -6.63 14.89
N ARG A 424 -10.29 -7.17 15.95
CA ARG A 424 -11.41 -8.13 15.84
C ARG A 424 -12.62 -7.53 15.12
N VAL A 425 -12.98 -6.29 15.47
CA VAL A 425 -14.11 -5.57 14.85
C VAL A 425 -13.78 -5.24 13.40
N ALA A 426 -12.57 -4.74 13.15
CA ALA A 426 -12.11 -4.40 11.81
C ALA A 426 -12.06 -5.63 10.89
N ALA A 427 -11.51 -6.76 11.33
CA ALA A 427 -11.54 -8.03 10.60
C ALA A 427 -12.98 -8.49 10.30
N GLY A 428 -13.89 -8.34 11.26
CA GLY A 428 -15.31 -8.62 11.06
C GLY A 428 -15.99 -7.70 10.02
N ILE A 429 -15.50 -6.48 9.82
CA ILE A 429 -15.92 -5.59 8.72
C ILE A 429 -15.41 -6.15 7.40
N VAL A 430 -14.11 -6.47 7.30
CA VAL A 430 -13.51 -7.02 6.08
C VAL A 430 -14.21 -8.29 5.61
N ASP A 431 -14.52 -9.21 6.53
CA ASP A 431 -15.24 -10.44 6.19
C ASP A 431 -16.67 -10.20 5.69
N ARG A 432 -17.33 -9.12 6.12
CA ARG A 432 -18.65 -8.74 5.58
C ARG A 432 -18.54 -8.15 4.19
N ILE A 433 -17.53 -7.32 3.95
CA ILE A 433 -17.25 -6.78 2.62
C ILE A 433 -16.96 -7.97 1.68
N ALA A 434 -16.07 -8.89 2.05
CA ALA A 434 -15.77 -10.08 1.26
C ALA A 434 -17.01 -10.92 0.92
N ARG A 435 -17.90 -11.16 1.90
CA ARG A 435 -19.16 -11.90 1.68
C ARG A 435 -20.20 -11.17 0.81
N ALA A 436 -20.09 -9.85 0.68
CA ALA A 436 -21.00 -9.07 -0.13
C ALA A 436 -20.51 -8.91 -1.58
N ILE A 437 -19.21 -9.16 -1.79
CA ILE A 437 -18.53 -9.04 -3.07
C ILE A 437 -18.45 -10.39 -3.80
N GLY A 438 -18.20 -11.48 -3.07
CA GLY A 438 -18.30 -12.85 -3.57
C GLY A 438 -19.74 -13.38 -3.52
#